data_AF-A0A817VED4-F1
#
_entry.id   AF-A0A817VED4-F1
#
_cell.length_a   1.000
_cell.length_b   1.000
_cell.length_c   1.000
_cell.angle_alpha   90.00
_cell.angle_beta   90.00
_cell.angle_gamma   90.00
#
_symmetry.space_group_name_H-M   'P 1'
#
loop_
_entity.id
_entity.type
_entity.pdbx_description
1 polymer ?
#
loop_
_entity_poly.entity_id
_entity_poly.type
_entity_poly.pdbx_seq_one_letter_code
_entity_poly.pdbx_strand_id
1 'polypeptide(L)'
;MSIVAEEQNHREHISSPKSNRRNIFSFYVSSLNDNANDDDISSGLTLPELLDEIKNFVHGGFDTTATVLAWLMHFASKHPHVQQRIKDELREHDLIPVSDNVALNSDVLNSLIYVNCVIKEVFRCAPIIPGLSRTALCDGLIDGTIHVKKDDTVLIPIYNIHSDPRYWHIDPSKFVPERFLHEDKDHHPFAFIPFGGGHRACAGQELAWLELKTIVTRLMQRVTFEDTGMEDNSGGYDQQMLCYPKHLAVNVRVDKE
;
A
#
# COMPACT_ATOMS: atom_id res chain seq x y z
N MET A 1 23.69 -21.17 -9.28
CA MET A 1 23.27 -22.23 -8.33
C MET A 1 21.77 -22.11 -8.15
N SER A 2 21.04 -23.23 -8.17
CA SER A 2 19.58 -23.25 -8.28
C SER A 2 18.89 -22.58 -7.08
N ILE A 3 17.81 -21.83 -7.33
CA ILE A 3 16.90 -21.21 -6.34
C ILE A 3 16.49 -22.20 -5.24
N VAL A 4 16.45 -23.49 -5.58
CA VAL A 4 16.15 -24.59 -4.64
C VAL A 4 17.20 -24.74 -3.55
N ALA A 5 18.47 -24.49 -3.85
CA ALA A 5 19.57 -24.59 -2.89
C ALA A 5 19.57 -23.39 -1.92
N GLU A 6 19.12 -22.22 -2.36
CA GLU A 6 18.99 -21.01 -1.55
C GLU A 6 17.83 -21.15 -0.55
N GLU A 7 16.69 -21.70 -0.97
CA GLU A 7 15.59 -22.06 -0.06
C GLU A 7 15.98 -23.16 0.94
N GLN A 8 16.80 -24.14 0.54
CA GLN A 8 17.28 -25.19 1.44
C GLN A 8 18.23 -24.65 2.51
N ASN A 9 19.18 -23.78 2.15
CA ASN A 9 20.04 -23.11 3.12
C ASN A 9 19.25 -22.17 4.05
N HIS A 10 18.18 -21.52 3.56
CA HIS A 10 17.33 -20.71 4.41
C HIS A 10 16.50 -21.54 5.39
N ARG A 11 16.10 -22.77 5.02
CA ARG A 11 15.46 -23.73 5.93
C ARG A 11 16.38 -24.24 7.03
N GLU A 12 17.66 -24.44 6.74
CA GLU A 12 18.62 -24.92 7.74
C GLU A 12 18.90 -23.88 8.84
N HIS A 13 18.87 -22.58 8.53
CA HIS A 13 18.99 -21.51 9.54
C HIS A 13 17.72 -21.30 10.40
N ILE A 14 16.58 -21.89 10.05
CA ILE A 14 15.33 -21.82 10.82
C ILE A 14 15.29 -22.85 11.95
N SER A 15 16.26 -23.77 12.06
CA SER A 15 16.31 -24.79 13.13
C SER A 15 16.83 -24.29 14.49
N SER A 16 16.56 -23.02 14.84
CA SER A 16 16.74 -22.52 16.21
C SER A 16 15.48 -22.83 17.03
N PRO A 17 15.59 -23.05 18.37
CA PRO A 17 14.52 -23.64 19.17
C PRO A 17 13.25 -22.81 19.04
N LYS A 18 12.12 -23.47 18.70
CA LYS A 18 10.78 -22.89 18.46
C LYS A 18 10.53 -21.66 19.34
N SER A 19 10.95 -20.50 18.86
CA SER A 19 10.43 -19.23 19.32
C SER A 19 8.94 -19.33 19.06
N ASN A 20 8.14 -19.17 20.11
CA ASN A 20 6.69 -19.11 20.02
C ASN A 20 6.32 -17.84 19.23
N ARG A 21 6.62 -17.83 17.92
CA ARG A 21 6.39 -16.71 17.02
C ARG A 21 4.88 -16.64 16.82
N ARG A 22 4.25 -15.87 17.72
CA ARG A 22 2.86 -15.50 17.59
C ARG A 22 2.73 -14.65 16.33
N ASN A 23 1.99 -15.15 15.36
CA ASN A 23 1.55 -14.40 14.19
C ASN A 23 0.05 -14.10 14.32
N ILE A 24 -0.49 -13.31 13.39
CA ILE A 24 -1.89 -12.90 13.43
C ILE A 24 -2.83 -14.11 13.45
N PHE A 25 -2.52 -15.18 12.70
CA PHE A 25 -3.32 -16.40 12.70
C PHE A 25 -3.31 -17.13 14.04
N SER A 26 -2.17 -17.18 14.72
CA SER A 26 -2.09 -17.76 16.07
C SER A 26 -2.88 -16.94 17.10
N PHE A 27 -2.97 -15.61 16.91
CA PHE A 27 -3.80 -14.74 17.74
C PHE A 27 -5.29 -14.98 17.48
N TYR A 28 -5.67 -15.06 16.21
CA TYR A 28 -7.01 -15.41 15.75
C TYR A 28 -7.46 -16.78 16.30
N VAL A 29 -6.63 -17.81 16.15
CA VAL A 29 -6.91 -19.15 16.71
C VAL A 29 -7.01 -19.12 18.23
N SER A 30 -6.19 -18.31 18.92
CA SER A 30 -6.30 -18.16 20.38
C SER A 30 -7.56 -17.41 20.83
N SER A 31 -8.23 -16.72 19.91
CA SER A 31 -9.48 -16.00 20.16
C SER A 31 -10.72 -16.85 19.84
N LEU A 32 -10.55 -18.09 19.34
CA LEU A 32 -11.66 -18.98 19.04
C LEU A 32 -12.39 -19.39 20.32
N ASN A 33 -13.69 -19.11 20.39
CA ASN A 33 -14.56 -19.55 21.47
C ASN A 33 -15.94 -19.92 20.90
N ASP A 34 -16.32 -21.19 21.05
CA ASP A 34 -17.61 -21.68 20.57
C ASP A 34 -18.81 -21.11 21.36
N ASN A 35 -18.56 -20.52 22.54
CA ASN A 35 -19.56 -19.81 23.34
C ASN A 35 -19.50 -18.30 23.15
N ALA A 36 -18.81 -17.79 22.12
CA ALA A 36 -18.81 -16.37 21.81
C ALA A 36 -20.24 -15.89 21.51
N ASN A 37 -20.52 -14.66 21.91
CA ASN A 37 -21.80 -13.99 21.72
C ASN A 37 -21.55 -12.60 21.13
N ASP A 38 -22.34 -12.21 20.12
CA ASP A 38 -22.26 -10.91 19.43
C ASP A 38 -22.35 -9.71 20.40
N ASP A 39 -23.04 -9.87 21.53
CA ASP A 39 -23.19 -8.81 22.54
C ASP A 39 -21.95 -8.60 23.42
N ASP A 40 -20.99 -9.54 23.44
CA ASP A 40 -19.77 -9.47 24.25
C ASP A 40 -18.53 -9.78 23.42
N ILE A 41 -17.90 -8.72 22.91
CA ILE A 41 -16.65 -8.79 22.12
C ILE A 41 -15.51 -9.47 22.91
N SER A 42 -15.55 -9.46 24.24
CA SER A 42 -14.53 -10.12 25.07
C SER A 42 -14.67 -11.64 25.12
N SER A 43 -15.82 -12.16 24.66
CA SER A 43 -16.10 -13.59 24.63
C SER A 43 -15.33 -14.34 23.52
N GLY A 44 -14.68 -13.64 22.58
CA GLY A 44 -13.89 -14.25 21.50
C GLY A 44 -14.65 -14.27 20.17
N LEU A 45 -14.18 -15.09 19.23
CA LEU A 45 -14.77 -15.27 17.90
C LEU A 45 -15.29 -16.69 17.74
N THR A 46 -16.46 -16.83 17.15
CA THR A 46 -16.93 -18.12 16.63
C THR A 46 -16.10 -18.56 15.42
N LEU A 47 -16.14 -19.86 15.07
CA LEU A 47 -15.43 -20.36 13.89
C LEU A 47 -15.83 -19.64 12.58
N PRO A 48 -17.12 -19.36 12.29
CA PRO A 48 -17.49 -18.59 11.11
C PRO A 48 -16.90 -17.18 11.09
N GLU A 49 -16.98 -16.44 12.20
CA GLU A 49 -16.41 -15.09 12.30
C GLU A 49 -14.90 -15.09 12.12
N LEU A 50 -14.22 -16.06 12.73
CA LEU A 50 -12.78 -16.28 12.55
C LEU A 50 -12.42 -16.48 11.07
N LEU A 51 -13.18 -17.32 10.37
CA LEU A 51 -12.96 -17.58 8.95
C LEU A 51 -13.22 -16.34 8.10
N ASP A 52 -14.21 -15.54 8.45
CA ASP A 52 -14.51 -14.29 7.75
C ASP A 52 -13.44 -13.23 7.98
N GLU A 53 -12.91 -13.10 9.19
CA GLU A 53 -11.76 -12.24 9.49
C GLU A 53 -10.52 -12.67 8.71
N ILE A 54 -10.23 -13.98 8.64
CA ILE A 54 -9.11 -14.50 7.84
C ILE A 54 -9.29 -14.15 6.35
N LYS A 55 -10.50 -14.33 5.80
CA LYS A 55 -10.79 -13.96 4.40
C LYS A 55 -10.60 -12.46 4.18
N ASN A 56 -11.08 -11.62 5.10
CA ASN A 56 -10.93 -10.17 5.03
C ASN A 56 -9.45 -9.76 4.98
N PHE A 57 -8.60 -10.36 5.81
CA PHE A 57 -7.16 -10.10 5.79
C PHE A 57 -6.50 -10.52 4.48
N VAL A 58 -6.80 -11.73 3.99
CA VAL A 58 -6.21 -12.24 2.74
C VAL A 58 -6.64 -11.39 1.55
N HIS A 59 -7.95 -11.14 1.41
CA HIS A 59 -8.48 -10.36 0.30
C HIS A 59 -8.01 -8.89 0.36
N GLY A 60 -8.13 -8.26 1.53
CA GLY A 60 -7.75 -6.87 1.74
C GLY A 60 -6.27 -6.62 1.54
N GLY A 61 -5.39 -7.55 1.91
CA GLY A 61 -3.94 -7.42 1.76
C GLY A 61 -3.41 -7.80 0.38
N PHE A 62 -3.97 -8.82 -0.27
CA PHE A 62 -3.45 -9.30 -1.54
C PHE A 62 -3.77 -8.35 -2.70
N ASP A 63 -5.06 -8.08 -2.90
CA ASP A 63 -5.56 -7.44 -4.11
C ASP A 63 -5.18 -5.96 -4.16
N THR A 64 -5.24 -5.29 -3.02
CA THR A 64 -4.90 -3.86 -2.90
C THR A 64 -3.41 -3.61 -3.12
N THR A 65 -2.53 -4.35 -2.43
CA THR A 65 -1.06 -4.22 -2.58
C THR A 65 -0.61 -4.56 -4.00
N ALA A 66 -1.16 -5.63 -4.61
CA ALA A 66 -0.87 -5.98 -6.00
C ALA A 66 -1.25 -4.85 -6.97
N THR A 67 -2.41 -4.21 -6.74
CA THR A 67 -2.87 -3.09 -7.56
C THR A 67 -1.97 -1.85 -7.43
N VAL A 68 -1.50 -1.54 -6.22
CA VAL A 68 -0.50 -0.45 -6.02
C VAL A 68 0.78 -0.75 -6.78
N LEU A 69 1.29 -1.98 -6.71
CA LEU A 69 2.50 -2.38 -7.43
C LEU A 69 2.31 -2.31 -8.95
N ALA A 70 1.13 -2.68 -9.45
CA ALA A 70 0.78 -2.56 -10.86
C ALA A 70 0.84 -1.09 -11.34
N TRP A 71 0.23 -0.16 -10.58
CA TRP A 71 0.34 1.27 -10.87
C TRP A 71 1.75 1.80 -10.73
N LEU A 72 2.52 1.31 -9.75
CA LEU A 72 3.91 1.69 -9.59
C LEU A 72 4.73 1.29 -10.83
N MET A 73 4.55 0.08 -11.35
CA MET A 73 5.20 -0.35 -12.59
C MET A 73 4.79 0.52 -13.78
N HIS A 74 3.49 0.84 -13.90
CA HIS A 74 2.99 1.76 -14.91
C HIS A 74 3.70 3.12 -14.85
N PHE A 75 3.66 3.80 -13.70
CA PHE A 75 4.25 5.13 -13.55
C PHE A 75 5.77 5.10 -13.68
N ALA A 76 6.44 4.11 -13.09
CA ALA A 76 7.88 3.94 -13.20
C ALA A 76 8.34 3.78 -14.65
N SER A 77 7.65 2.93 -15.44
CA SER A 77 7.97 2.70 -16.85
C SER A 77 7.91 3.98 -17.69
N LYS A 78 6.94 4.86 -17.39
CA LYS A 78 6.74 6.15 -18.08
C LYS A 78 7.65 7.27 -17.59
N HIS A 79 8.28 7.11 -16.42
CA HIS A 79 9.13 8.12 -15.81
C HIS A 79 10.52 7.53 -15.47
N PRO A 80 11.39 7.31 -16.47
CA PRO A 80 12.72 6.73 -16.25
C PRO A 80 13.58 7.49 -15.23
N HIS A 81 13.42 8.82 -15.14
CA HIS A 81 14.11 9.65 -14.16
C HIS A 81 13.71 9.31 -12.71
N VAL A 82 12.46 8.91 -12.46
CA VAL A 82 12.00 8.46 -11.14
C VAL A 82 12.69 7.16 -10.76
N GLN A 83 12.74 6.19 -11.67
CA GLN A 83 13.46 4.93 -11.44
C GLN A 83 14.94 5.17 -11.16
N GLN A 84 15.58 6.05 -11.94
CA GLN A 84 16.97 6.41 -11.73
C GLN A 84 17.18 7.03 -10.34
N ARG A 85 16.31 7.97 -9.93
CA ARG A 85 16.43 8.61 -8.62
C ARG A 85 16.22 7.62 -7.46
N ILE A 86 15.31 6.65 -7.60
CA ILE A 86 15.20 5.54 -6.63
C ILE A 86 16.53 4.78 -6.56
N LYS A 87 17.10 4.39 -7.70
CA LYS A 87 18.37 3.65 -7.73
C LYS A 87 19.53 4.46 -7.14
N ASP A 88 19.55 5.77 -7.34
CA ASP A 88 20.53 6.65 -6.72
C ASP A 88 20.37 6.67 -5.19
N GLU A 89 19.15 6.80 -4.67
CA GLU A 89 18.88 6.66 -3.23
C GLU A 89 19.30 5.29 -2.69
N LEU A 90 19.04 4.20 -3.42
CA LEU A 90 19.47 2.86 -3.01
C LEU A 90 21.01 2.74 -2.97
N ARG A 91 21.74 3.40 -3.87
CA ARG A 91 23.22 3.46 -3.83
C ARG A 91 23.71 4.30 -2.66
N GLU A 92 23.05 5.42 -2.35
CA GLU A 92 23.37 6.28 -1.20
C GLU A 92 23.25 5.52 0.13
N HIS A 93 22.41 4.47 0.18
CA HIS A 93 22.22 3.60 1.34
C HIS A 93 22.97 2.24 1.25
N ASP A 94 23.92 2.11 0.33
CA ASP A 94 24.70 0.87 0.11
C ASP A 94 23.84 -0.38 -0.16
N LEU A 95 22.65 -0.20 -0.75
CA LEU A 95 21.72 -1.27 -1.11
C LEU A 95 21.95 -1.79 -2.54
N ILE A 96 22.81 -1.13 -3.32
CA ILE A 96 23.25 -1.54 -4.66
C ILE A 96 24.78 -1.40 -4.71
N PRO A 97 25.54 -2.47 -5.04
CA PRO A 97 25.08 -3.80 -5.47
C PRO A 97 24.43 -4.59 -4.34
N VAL A 98 23.59 -5.58 -4.68
CA VAL A 98 22.90 -6.40 -3.69
C VAL A 98 23.95 -7.23 -2.93
N SER A 99 24.07 -6.99 -1.63
CA SER A 99 24.90 -7.79 -0.73
C SER A 99 24.02 -8.63 0.18
N ASP A 100 24.36 -9.90 0.34
CA ASP A 100 23.70 -10.83 1.27
C ASP A 100 23.80 -10.37 2.74
N ASN A 101 24.73 -9.47 3.04
CA ASN A 101 24.96 -8.96 4.39
C ASN A 101 24.03 -7.81 4.79
N VAL A 102 23.27 -7.22 3.86
CA VAL A 102 22.38 -6.09 4.15
C VAL A 102 20.93 -6.55 4.21
N ALA A 103 20.46 -6.82 5.42
CA ALA A 103 19.06 -7.09 5.68
C ALA A 103 18.23 -5.79 5.57
N LEU A 104 17.16 -5.80 4.78
CA LEU A 104 16.17 -4.73 4.79
C LEU A 104 15.38 -4.79 6.10
N ASN A 105 15.84 -4.06 7.10
CA ASN A 105 15.14 -3.88 8.36
C ASN A 105 14.28 -2.59 8.32
N SER A 106 13.48 -2.39 9.36
CA SER A 106 12.58 -1.23 9.46
C SER A 106 13.33 0.11 9.37
N ASP A 107 14.50 0.21 10.00
CA ASP A 107 15.27 1.46 10.05
C ASP A 107 15.76 1.86 8.65
N VAL A 108 16.28 0.89 7.88
CA VAL A 108 16.68 1.08 6.49
C VAL A 108 15.46 1.47 5.64
N LEU A 109 14.34 0.76 5.75
CA LEU A 109 13.14 1.09 4.95
C LEU A 109 12.55 2.46 5.30
N ASN A 110 12.72 2.92 6.54
CA ASN A 110 12.29 4.26 6.97
C ASN A 110 13.24 5.36 6.50
N SER A 111 14.51 5.05 6.20
CA SER A 111 15.45 6.04 5.65
C SER A 111 15.28 6.27 4.15
N LEU A 112 14.58 5.40 3.42
CA LEU A 112 14.31 5.54 1.97
C LEU A 112 13.19 6.57 1.70
N ILE A 113 13.55 7.85 1.75
CA ILE A 113 12.62 8.98 1.66
C ILE A 113 11.97 9.06 0.26
N TYR A 114 12.75 8.92 -0.80
CA TYR A 114 12.28 9.04 -2.17
C TYR A 114 11.43 7.84 -2.59
N VAL A 115 11.81 6.60 -2.22
CA VAL A 115 10.93 5.43 -2.36
C VAL A 115 9.57 5.69 -1.71
N ASN A 116 9.55 6.26 -0.50
CA ASN A 116 8.31 6.62 0.19
C ASN A 116 7.51 7.67 -0.59
N CYS A 117 8.16 8.70 -1.13
CA CYS A 117 7.53 9.73 -1.96
C CYS A 117 6.88 9.14 -3.22
N VAL A 118 7.57 8.20 -3.89
CA VAL A 118 7.05 7.51 -5.08
C VAL A 118 5.80 6.71 -4.74
N ILE A 119 5.82 5.92 -3.66
CA ILE A 119 4.64 5.14 -3.24
C ILE A 119 3.47 6.08 -2.87
N LYS A 120 3.73 7.19 -2.15
CA LYS A 120 2.70 8.20 -1.84
C LYS A 120 2.09 8.80 -3.12
N GLU A 121 2.92 9.11 -4.11
CA GLU A 121 2.45 9.68 -5.38
C GLU A 121 1.67 8.67 -6.23
N VAL A 122 2.02 7.37 -6.17
CA VAL A 122 1.20 6.30 -6.76
C VAL A 122 -0.20 6.30 -6.14
N PHE A 123 -0.30 6.30 -4.81
CA PHE A 123 -1.58 6.35 -4.12
C PHE A 123 -2.40 7.61 -4.46
N ARG A 124 -1.73 8.75 -4.63
CA ARG A 124 -2.40 10.01 -4.97
C ARG A 124 -2.95 9.98 -6.40
N CYS A 125 -2.13 9.56 -7.36
CA CYS A 125 -2.50 9.54 -8.77
C CYS A 125 -3.53 8.46 -9.08
N ALA A 126 -3.38 7.29 -8.45
CA ALA A 126 -4.20 6.10 -8.63
C ALA A 126 -4.66 5.55 -7.25
N PRO A 127 -5.64 6.21 -6.60
CA PRO A 127 -6.17 5.74 -5.33
C PRO A 127 -6.91 4.43 -5.54
N ILE A 128 -6.39 3.36 -4.93
CA ILE A 128 -6.88 1.98 -5.10
C ILE A 128 -8.36 1.86 -4.77
N ILE A 129 -8.81 2.60 -3.74
CA ILE A 129 -10.21 2.78 -3.42
C ILE A 129 -10.54 4.27 -3.67
N PRO A 130 -11.34 4.61 -4.69
CA PRO A 130 -11.54 6.01 -5.13
C PRO A 130 -12.46 6.81 -4.20
N GLY A 131 -13.19 6.14 -3.31
CA GLY A 131 -14.06 6.79 -2.34
C GLY A 131 -14.51 5.85 -1.22
N LEU A 132 -14.86 6.44 -0.09
CA LEU A 132 -15.38 5.72 1.09
C LEU A 132 -16.75 6.27 1.45
N SER A 133 -17.66 5.42 1.92
CA SER A 133 -18.94 5.85 2.46
C SER A 133 -18.97 5.72 3.99
N ARG A 134 -19.78 6.56 4.64
CA ARG A 134 -20.11 6.49 6.07
C ARG A 134 -21.62 6.69 6.22
N THR A 135 -22.24 5.91 7.09
CA THR A 135 -23.65 6.10 7.47
C THR A 135 -23.70 6.84 8.80
N ALA A 136 -24.49 7.91 8.87
CA ALA A 136 -24.68 8.68 10.08
C ALA A 136 -25.50 7.88 11.11
N LEU A 137 -24.97 7.72 12.31
CA LEU A 137 -25.63 6.97 13.39
C LEU A 137 -26.69 7.80 14.14
N CYS A 138 -26.61 9.13 14.00
CA CYS A 138 -27.51 10.10 14.61
C CYS A 138 -27.55 11.38 13.76
N ASP A 139 -28.55 12.22 14.04
CA ASP A 139 -28.61 13.58 13.48
C ASP A 139 -27.41 14.40 13.97
N GLY A 140 -26.80 15.16 13.07
CA GLY A 140 -25.62 15.95 13.37
C GLY A 140 -25.33 17.03 12.33
N LEU A 141 -24.21 17.73 12.55
CA LEU A 141 -23.72 18.80 11.68
C LEU A 141 -22.28 18.49 11.24
N ILE A 142 -22.02 18.54 9.94
CA ILE A 142 -20.67 18.60 9.39
C ILE A 142 -20.27 20.08 9.33
N ASP A 143 -19.10 20.39 9.90
CA ASP A 143 -18.52 21.76 9.94
C ASP A 143 -19.49 22.83 10.50
N GLY A 144 -20.38 22.41 11.41
CA GLY A 144 -21.37 23.28 12.05
C GLY A 144 -22.49 23.80 11.14
N THR A 145 -22.51 23.46 9.85
CA THR A 145 -23.41 24.07 8.86
C THR A 145 -24.22 23.06 8.06
N ILE A 146 -23.64 21.91 7.71
CA ILE A 146 -24.30 20.92 6.87
C ILE A 146 -25.02 19.90 7.76
N HIS A 147 -26.35 19.89 7.70
CA HIS A 147 -27.17 18.94 8.44
C HIS A 147 -27.10 17.56 7.80
N VAL A 148 -26.82 16.55 8.62
CA VAL A 148 -26.84 15.14 8.25
C VAL A 148 -27.80 14.46 9.21
N LYS A 149 -28.79 13.75 8.68
CA LYS A 149 -29.76 13.00 9.48
C LYS A 149 -29.21 11.61 9.76
N LYS A 150 -29.71 11.00 10.83
CA LYS A 150 -29.54 9.56 11.05
C LYS A 150 -29.88 8.79 9.77
N ASP A 151 -29.06 7.79 9.49
CA ASP A 151 -29.12 6.88 8.32
C ASP A 151 -28.74 7.52 6.97
N ASP A 152 -28.43 8.83 6.93
CA ASP A 152 -27.85 9.44 5.73
C ASP A 152 -26.47 8.81 5.44
N THR A 153 -26.19 8.59 4.14
CA THR A 153 -24.89 8.13 3.68
C THR A 153 -24.07 9.29 3.15
N VAL A 154 -22.92 9.53 3.78
CA VAL A 154 -21.92 10.52 3.38
C VAL A 154 -20.83 9.84 2.58
N LEU A 155 -20.58 10.34 1.36
CA LEU A 155 -19.49 9.90 0.50
C LEU A 155 -18.26 10.79 0.70
N ILE A 156 -17.10 10.15 0.89
CA ILE A 156 -15.77 10.77 0.97
C ILE A 156 -15.06 10.47 -0.36
N PRO A 157 -14.99 11.44 -1.29
CA PRO A 157 -14.45 11.21 -2.63
C PRO A 157 -12.91 11.32 -2.62
N ILE A 158 -12.22 10.24 -2.24
CA ILE A 158 -10.74 10.19 -2.12
C ILE A 158 -10.06 10.66 -3.41
N TYR A 159 -10.50 10.17 -4.57
CA TYR A 159 -9.93 10.55 -5.86
C TYR A 159 -9.96 12.07 -6.10
N ASN A 160 -11.09 12.70 -5.77
CA ASN A 160 -11.24 14.15 -5.92
C ASN A 160 -10.36 14.90 -4.93
N ILE A 161 -10.29 14.44 -3.67
CA ILE A 161 -9.45 15.05 -2.63
C ILE A 161 -7.96 14.97 -3.01
N HIS A 162 -7.50 13.83 -3.50
CA HIS A 162 -6.11 13.60 -3.94
C HIS A 162 -5.74 14.35 -5.24
N SER A 163 -6.73 14.89 -5.94
CA SER A 163 -6.54 15.64 -7.19
C SER A 163 -6.99 17.12 -7.07
N ASP A 164 -7.33 17.57 -5.88
CA ASP A 164 -7.91 18.90 -5.67
C ASP A 164 -6.85 20.01 -5.69
N PRO A 165 -6.88 20.96 -6.63
CA PRO A 165 -5.88 22.02 -6.72
C PRO A 165 -5.89 22.98 -5.52
N ARG A 166 -6.91 22.93 -4.64
CA ARG A 166 -6.92 23.65 -3.37
C ARG A 166 -5.87 23.11 -2.39
N TYR A 167 -5.54 21.83 -2.49
CA TYR A 167 -4.57 21.16 -1.62
C TYR A 167 -3.29 20.79 -2.35
N TRP A 168 -3.33 20.61 -3.67
CA TRP A 168 -2.18 20.16 -4.47
C TRP A 168 -1.76 21.26 -5.46
N HIS A 169 -0.62 21.91 -5.18
CA HIS A 169 -0.19 23.10 -5.92
C HIS A 169 0.54 22.78 -7.22
N ILE A 170 1.38 21.74 -7.22
CA ILE A 170 1.88 21.15 -8.46
C ILE A 170 0.72 20.41 -9.15
N ASP A 171 0.52 20.69 -10.45
CA ASP A 171 -0.49 20.09 -11.33
C ASP A 171 -0.85 18.64 -10.92
N PRO A 172 -2.08 18.42 -10.41
CA PRO A 172 -2.47 17.12 -9.87
C PRO A 172 -2.55 16.00 -10.93
N SER A 173 -2.61 16.34 -12.23
CA SER A 173 -2.60 15.35 -13.31
C SER A 173 -1.22 14.77 -13.60
N LYS A 174 -0.16 15.40 -13.07
CA LYS A 174 1.22 14.96 -13.28
C LYS A 174 1.67 14.06 -12.13
N PHE A 175 2.39 13.01 -12.48
CA PHE A 175 3.08 12.14 -11.53
C PHE A 175 4.41 12.79 -11.13
N VAL A 176 4.45 13.40 -9.94
CA VAL A 176 5.63 14.13 -9.43
C VAL A 176 5.88 13.73 -7.97
N PRO A 177 6.68 12.68 -7.72
CA PRO A 177 6.99 12.20 -6.37
C PRO A 177 7.55 13.29 -5.44
N GLU A 178 8.35 14.21 -5.98
CA GLU A 178 9.01 15.30 -5.26
C GLU A 178 8.03 16.22 -4.54
N ARG A 179 6.73 16.21 -4.89
CA ARG A 179 5.72 16.97 -4.15
C ARG A 179 5.70 16.60 -2.67
N PHE A 180 5.95 15.33 -2.33
CA PHE A 180 5.98 14.86 -0.95
C PHE A 180 7.27 15.19 -0.20
N LEU A 181 8.27 15.77 -0.88
CA LEU A 181 9.45 16.36 -0.23
C LEU A 181 9.20 17.81 0.22
N HIS A 182 8.31 18.51 -0.49
CA HIS A 182 8.15 19.96 -0.36
C HIS A 182 6.79 20.38 0.21
N GLU A 183 5.69 19.79 -0.28
CA GLU A 183 4.31 20.21 0.03
C GLU A 183 3.74 19.53 1.29
N ASP A 184 4.31 18.41 1.73
CA ASP A 184 3.75 17.55 2.81
C ASP A 184 3.63 18.25 4.17
N LYS A 185 4.36 19.36 4.40
CA LYS A 185 4.39 20.09 5.68
C LYS A 185 3.20 21.03 5.89
N ASP A 186 2.62 21.55 4.81
CA ASP A 186 1.55 22.56 4.85
C ASP A 186 0.19 21.99 4.43
N HIS A 187 0.13 20.70 4.09
CA HIS A 187 -1.11 20.04 3.68
C HIS A 187 -2.10 19.90 4.82
N HIS A 188 -3.38 20.09 4.48
CA HIS A 188 -4.47 19.74 5.37
C HIS A 188 -4.37 18.24 5.75
N PRO A 189 -4.59 17.85 7.01
CA PRO A 189 -4.42 16.45 7.46
C PRO A 189 -5.23 15.41 6.68
N PHE A 190 -6.31 15.86 6.03
CA PHE A 190 -7.18 15.01 5.20
C PHE A 190 -7.01 15.22 3.68
N ALA A 191 -6.00 15.96 3.23
CA ALA A 191 -5.70 16.12 1.80
C ALA A 191 -5.11 14.85 1.17
N PHE A 192 -4.49 13.99 1.98
CA PHE A 192 -3.91 12.71 1.55
C PHE A 192 -4.33 11.57 2.50
N ILE A 193 -5.39 10.87 2.12
CA ILE A 193 -6.02 9.78 2.90
C ILE A 193 -6.08 8.44 2.15
N PRO A 194 -4.94 7.88 1.71
CA PRO A 194 -4.91 6.64 0.91
C PRO A 194 -5.45 5.41 1.67
N PHE A 195 -5.43 5.45 3.00
CA PHE A 195 -5.92 4.38 3.87
C PHE A 195 -7.20 4.80 4.64
N GLY A 196 -7.85 5.90 4.22
CA GLY A 196 -8.97 6.50 4.95
C GLY A 196 -8.53 7.20 6.24
N GLY A 197 -9.43 7.26 7.21
CA GLY A 197 -9.19 7.92 8.50
C GLY A 197 -10.21 7.55 9.58
N GLY A 198 -9.86 7.85 10.83
CA GLY A 198 -10.67 7.55 12.02
C GLY A 198 -10.72 6.06 12.37
N HIS A 199 -11.74 5.67 13.13
CA HIS A 199 -11.93 4.30 13.65
C HIS A 199 -12.15 3.21 12.57
N ARG A 200 -12.35 3.60 11.30
CA ARG A 200 -12.47 2.71 10.14
C ARG A 200 -11.39 2.99 9.09
N ALA A 201 -10.24 3.51 9.53
CA ALA A 201 -9.03 3.51 8.70
C ALA A 201 -8.57 2.08 8.43
N CYS A 202 -7.76 1.89 7.39
CA CYS A 202 -7.25 0.57 7.01
C CYS A 202 -6.47 -0.07 8.17
N ALA A 203 -6.94 -1.23 8.64
CA ALA A 203 -6.25 -1.99 9.69
C ALA A 203 -4.88 -2.52 9.23
N GLY A 204 -4.70 -2.71 7.92
CA GLY A 204 -3.47 -3.20 7.31
C GLY A 204 -2.47 -2.13 6.88
N GLN A 205 -2.70 -0.85 7.19
CA GLN A 205 -1.88 0.27 6.68
C GLN A 205 -0.37 0.08 6.93
N GLU A 206 0.03 -0.27 8.15
CA GLU A 206 1.45 -0.44 8.50
C GLU A 206 2.09 -1.62 7.76
N LEU A 207 1.33 -2.72 7.59
CA LEU A 207 1.79 -3.87 6.83
C LEU A 207 1.93 -3.51 5.35
N ALA A 208 0.96 -2.79 4.77
CA ALA A 208 1.02 -2.36 3.38
C ALA A 208 2.23 -1.45 3.12
N TRP A 209 2.52 -0.49 4.00
CA TRP A 209 3.72 0.34 3.88
C TRP A 209 5.01 -0.50 3.93
N LEU A 210 5.10 -1.44 4.86
CA LEU A 210 6.25 -2.34 4.98
C LEU A 210 6.45 -3.18 3.71
N GLU A 211 5.37 -3.82 3.23
CA GLU A 211 5.39 -4.67 2.03
C GLU A 211 5.76 -3.86 0.79
N LEU A 212 5.10 -2.74 0.55
CA LEU A 212 5.35 -1.90 -0.62
C LEU A 212 6.78 -1.38 -0.63
N LYS A 213 7.27 -0.82 0.48
CA LYS A 213 8.67 -0.34 0.55
C LYS A 213 9.66 -1.47 0.32
N THR A 214 9.42 -2.65 0.91
CA THR A 214 10.29 -3.82 0.75
C THR A 214 10.31 -4.29 -0.71
N ILE A 215 9.13 -4.52 -1.30
CA ILE A 215 9.00 -5.05 -2.66
C ILE A 215 9.57 -4.05 -3.66
N VAL A 216 9.24 -2.76 -3.55
CA VAL A 216 9.76 -1.71 -4.45
C VAL A 216 11.28 -1.64 -4.36
N THR A 217 11.84 -1.66 -3.14
CA THR A 217 13.30 -1.67 -2.95
C THR A 217 13.93 -2.87 -3.63
N ARG A 218 13.40 -4.09 -3.42
CA ARG A 218 13.92 -5.32 -4.03
C ARG A 218 13.78 -5.35 -5.55
N LEU A 219 12.70 -4.81 -6.10
CA LEU A 219 12.53 -4.68 -7.55
C LEU A 219 13.55 -3.70 -8.12
N MET A 220 13.68 -2.50 -7.54
CA MET A 220 14.58 -1.45 -8.04
C MET A 220 16.06 -1.79 -7.90
N GLN A 221 16.41 -2.73 -7.01
CA GLN A 221 17.75 -3.31 -6.94
C GLN A 221 18.13 -4.16 -8.17
N ARG A 222 17.16 -4.70 -8.91
CA ARG A 222 17.39 -5.78 -9.89
C ARG A 222 16.81 -5.51 -11.27
N VAL A 223 15.80 -4.66 -11.38
CA VAL A 223 15.09 -4.46 -12.65
C VAL A 223 14.91 -2.98 -12.98
N THR A 224 14.78 -2.73 -14.29
CA THR A 224 14.32 -1.47 -14.87
C THR A 224 13.05 -1.75 -15.67
N PHE A 225 12.00 -0.96 -15.45
CA PHE A 225 10.76 -1.01 -16.23
C PHE A 225 10.87 -0.06 -17.44
N GLU A 226 10.52 -0.55 -18.61
CA GLU A 226 10.52 0.20 -19.87
C GLU A 226 9.08 0.24 -20.43
N ASP A 227 8.61 1.42 -20.83
CA ASP A 227 7.27 1.63 -21.36
C ASP A 227 7.08 0.88 -22.69
N THR A 228 5.95 0.20 -22.87
CA THR A 228 5.57 -0.47 -24.12
C THR A 228 4.76 0.44 -25.05
N GLY A 229 4.44 1.67 -24.61
CA GLY A 229 3.71 2.66 -25.41
C GLY A 229 2.23 2.75 -25.05
N MET A 230 1.53 3.72 -25.65
CA MET A 230 0.17 4.10 -25.25
C MET A 230 -0.89 3.06 -25.60
N GLU A 231 -0.64 2.17 -26.56
CA GLU A 231 -1.58 1.12 -26.95
C GLU A 231 -1.71 0.04 -25.85
N ASP A 232 -0.57 -0.43 -25.33
CA ASP A 232 -0.53 -1.51 -24.35
C ASP A 232 -0.40 -1.02 -22.89
N ASN A 233 0.02 0.23 -22.69
CA ASN A 233 0.25 0.85 -21.38
C ASN A 233 -0.39 2.24 -21.29
N SER A 234 -1.67 2.35 -21.69
CA SER A 234 -2.42 3.61 -21.62
C SER A 234 -2.69 4.09 -20.18
N GLY A 235 -2.67 3.17 -19.21
CA GLY A 235 -3.29 3.40 -17.91
C GLY A 235 -4.82 3.45 -18.05
N GLY A 236 -5.46 4.29 -17.23
CA GLY A 236 -6.92 4.35 -17.08
C GLY A 236 -7.45 3.34 -16.06
N TYR A 237 -8.71 3.46 -15.68
CA TYR A 237 -9.31 2.63 -14.63
C TYR A 237 -10.33 1.65 -15.17
N ASP A 238 -10.30 0.41 -14.70
CA ASP A 238 -11.45 -0.49 -14.81
C ASP A 238 -12.51 -0.13 -13.75
N GLN A 239 -13.80 -0.22 -14.11
CA GLN A 239 -14.91 0.04 -13.19
C GLN A 239 -15.17 -1.20 -12.33
N GLN A 240 -14.27 -1.45 -11.39
CA GLN A 240 -14.45 -2.43 -10.33
C GLN A 240 -14.39 -1.75 -8.96
N MET A 241 -14.46 -2.55 -7.89
CA MET A 241 -14.31 -2.04 -6.52
C MET A 241 -12.96 -1.34 -6.33
N LEU A 242 -11.90 -1.90 -6.92
CA LEU A 242 -10.57 -1.30 -6.93
C LEU A 242 -10.30 -0.61 -8.26
N CYS A 243 -9.51 0.45 -8.21
CA CYS A 243 -9.03 1.18 -9.38
C CYS A 243 -7.88 0.43 -10.05
N TYR A 244 -8.16 -0.64 -10.80
CA TYR A 244 -7.13 -1.35 -11.58
C TYR A 244 -6.70 -0.57 -12.83
N PRO A 245 -5.43 -0.68 -13.26
CA PRO A 245 -5.02 -0.18 -14.56
C PRO A 245 -5.73 -0.98 -15.66
N LYS A 246 -6.48 -0.29 -16.52
CA LYS A 246 -7.24 -0.92 -17.62
C LYS A 246 -6.32 -1.63 -18.62
N HIS A 247 -5.22 -0.99 -18.99
CA HIS A 247 -4.17 -1.59 -19.81
C HIS A 247 -2.82 -1.33 -19.16
N LEU A 248 -2.11 -2.42 -18.87
CA LEU A 248 -0.77 -2.40 -18.30
C LEU A 248 0.09 -3.46 -18.98
N ALA A 249 1.08 -2.99 -19.73
CA ALA A 249 2.19 -3.79 -20.19
C ALA A 249 3.48 -3.00 -19.94
N VAL A 250 4.50 -3.69 -19.44
CA VAL A 250 5.83 -3.11 -19.23
C VAL A 250 6.87 -4.11 -19.65
N ASN A 251 7.92 -3.63 -20.30
CA ASN A 251 9.12 -4.44 -20.52
C ASN A 251 9.95 -4.42 -19.24
N VAL A 252 10.33 -5.60 -18.75
CA VAL A 252 11.17 -5.73 -17.55
C VAL A 252 12.58 -6.10 -17.98
N ARG A 253 13.51 -5.15 -17.84
CA ARG A 253 14.93 -5.41 -18.06
C ARG A 253 15.58 -5.75 -16.74
N VAL A 254 16.21 -6.93 -16.66
CA VAL A 254 17.05 -7.30 -15.50
C VAL A 254 18.38 -6.57 -15.62
N ASP A 255 18.73 -5.80 -14.60
CA ASP A 255 20.00 -5.10 -14.55
C ASP A 255 21.14 -6.09 -14.28
N LYS A 256 22.29 -5.86 -14.91
CA LYS A 256 23.48 -6.68 -14.68
C LYS A 256 24.11 -6.26 -13.35
N GLU A 257 24.54 -7.25 -12.56
CA GLU A 257 25.31 -7.06 -11.31
C GLU A 257 26.58 -6.24 -11.52
#